data_AF-A0A3D6DUF2-F1
#
_entry.id   AF-A0A3D6DUF2-F1
#
_cell.length_a   1.000
_cell.length_b   1.000
_cell.length_c   1.000
_cell.angle_alpha   90.00
_cell.angle_beta   90.00
_cell.angle_gamma   90.00
#
_symmetry.space_group_name_H-M   'P 1'
#
loop_
_entity.id
_entity.type
_entity.pdbx_description
1 polymer ?
#
loop_
_entity_poly.entity_id
_entity_poly.type
_entity_poly.pdbx_seq_one_letter_code
_entity_poly.pdbx_strand_id
1 'polypeptide(L)'
;MKQQPLALIALIAASSVHAATPAFPDAGNPLVEPRFESVGVGIIPRYVVPTVAQDRAGFMWIATGDGLVRFDGYRFRAQERDSPHPGKRNLGWIRVLLAGRDGRLWIGTEWDDLAVYDPVSERVSFHRGDDDGKAGVLPTIRALVEDAARHLDR
;
A
#
# COMPACT_ATOMS: atom_id res chain seq x y z
N MET A 1 57.69 -46.22 -31.85
CA MET A 1 56.77 -47.02 -30.99
C MET A 1 56.34 -46.18 -29.80
N LYS A 2 55.16 -45.57 -29.89
CA LYS A 2 54.13 -45.42 -28.84
C LYS A 2 53.14 -44.35 -29.30
N GLN A 3 51.90 -44.78 -29.43
CA GLN A 3 50.72 -44.07 -29.91
C GLN A 3 49.95 -43.48 -28.72
N GLN A 4 49.39 -42.27 -28.93
CA GLN A 4 48.13 -41.71 -28.39
C GLN A 4 47.98 -41.33 -26.90
N PRO A 5 47.02 -40.44 -26.53
CA PRO A 5 46.03 -39.73 -27.36
C PRO A 5 46.02 -38.19 -27.25
N LEU A 6 45.30 -37.59 -28.21
CA LEU A 6 44.85 -36.21 -28.31
C LEU A 6 44.23 -35.68 -27.00
N ALA A 7 44.68 -34.53 -26.54
CA ALA A 7 43.89 -33.61 -25.73
C ALA A 7 43.58 -32.39 -26.59
N LEU A 8 42.36 -32.34 -27.12
CA LEU A 8 41.79 -31.19 -27.83
C LEU A 8 41.51 -30.10 -26.78
N ILE A 9 42.44 -29.17 -26.58
CA ILE A 9 42.16 -27.98 -25.78
C ILE A 9 41.46 -26.99 -26.70
N ALA A 10 40.13 -26.94 -26.58
CA ALA A 10 39.31 -25.92 -27.21
C ALA A 10 39.68 -24.55 -26.60
N LEU A 11 40.40 -23.73 -27.38
CA LEU A 11 40.62 -22.33 -27.06
C LEU A 11 39.30 -21.60 -27.29
N ILE A 12 38.49 -21.46 -26.23
CA ILE A 12 37.34 -20.56 -26.27
C ILE A 12 37.91 -19.15 -26.36
N ALA A 13 37.89 -18.57 -27.56
CA ALA A 13 38.08 -17.15 -27.73
C ALA A 13 36.98 -16.48 -26.90
N ALA A 14 37.36 -15.89 -25.77
CA ALA A 14 36.51 -14.99 -25.03
C ALA A 14 36.34 -13.74 -25.89
N SER A 15 35.41 -13.79 -26.84
CA SER A 15 34.86 -12.59 -27.45
C SER A 15 34.38 -11.75 -26.29
N SER A 16 35.12 -10.69 -25.98
CA SER A 16 34.66 -9.66 -25.08
C SER A 16 33.40 -9.13 -25.72
N VAL A 17 32.24 -9.63 -25.28
CA VAL A 17 31.00 -8.89 -25.46
C VAL A 17 31.28 -7.64 -24.64
N HIS A 18 31.78 -6.59 -25.29
CA HIS A 18 31.42 -5.26 -24.84
C HIS A 18 29.91 -5.35 -24.77
N ALA A 19 29.37 -5.40 -23.55
CA ALA A 19 28.01 -4.99 -23.36
C ALA A 19 28.01 -3.61 -23.99
N ALA A 20 27.43 -3.50 -25.19
CA ALA A 20 27.10 -2.21 -25.73
C ALA A 20 26.34 -1.57 -24.58
N THR A 21 26.93 -0.52 -24.00
CA THR A 21 26.21 0.34 -23.06
C THR A 21 24.87 0.51 -23.73
N PRO A 22 23.73 0.10 -23.12
CA PRO A 22 22.46 0.31 -23.78
C PRO A 22 22.43 1.82 -24.02
N ALA A 23 22.61 2.19 -25.29
CA ALA A 23 22.50 3.55 -25.71
C ALA A 23 21.02 3.82 -25.44
N PHE A 24 20.73 4.54 -24.37
CA PHE A 24 19.39 5.00 -24.11
C PHE A 24 18.95 5.69 -25.40
N PRO A 25 17.97 5.11 -26.13
CA PRO A 25 17.55 5.72 -27.37
C PRO A 25 16.89 7.04 -26.99
N ASP A 26 17.61 8.10 -27.31
CA ASP A 26 17.17 9.48 -27.41
C ASP A 26 16.77 10.20 -26.11
N ALA A 27 17.33 11.41 -25.97
CA ALA A 27 17.04 12.38 -24.93
C ALA A 27 15.73 13.14 -25.23
N GLY A 28 14.65 12.40 -25.50
CA GLY A 28 13.31 12.88 -25.84
C GLY A 28 12.26 12.18 -24.98
N ASN A 29 11.95 12.79 -23.84
CA ASN A 29 11.18 12.22 -22.73
C ASN A 29 9.84 11.56 -23.15
N PRO A 30 9.67 10.25 -22.96
CA PRO A 30 8.48 9.53 -23.33
C PRO A 30 7.43 9.58 -22.21
N LEU A 31 6.50 10.52 -22.30
CA LEU A 31 5.10 10.18 -22.03
C LEU A 31 4.58 9.25 -23.15
N VAL A 32 5.31 8.16 -23.45
CA VAL A 32 4.80 7.01 -24.18
C VAL A 32 3.54 6.61 -23.42
N GLU A 33 2.41 6.76 -24.08
CA GLU A 33 1.07 6.86 -23.50
C GLU A 33 0.90 6.12 -22.17
N PRO A 34 0.37 6.77 -21.11
CA PRO A 34 0.13 6.10 -19.85
C PRO A 34 -0.79 4.90 -20.10
N ARG A 35 -0.26 3.70 -19.85
CA ARG A 35 -1.03 2.47 -19.89
C ARG A 35 -1.54 2.18 -18.50
N PHE A 36 -2.85 1.96 -18.41
CA PHE A 36 -3.50 1.60 -17.18
C PHE A 36 -3.79 0.11 -17.20
N GLU A 37 -3.44 -0.56 -16.12
CA GLU A 37 -3.86 -1.92 -15.85
C GLU A 37 -4.94 -1.90 -14.76
N SER A 38 -6.00 -2.66 -14.98
CA SER A 38 -7.03 -2.86 -13.97
C SER A 38 -6.54 -3.89 -12.97
N VAL A 39 -6.26 -3.46 -11.74
CA VAL A 39 -5.79 -4.33 -10.66
C VAL A 39 -6.91 -4.50 -9.61
N GLY A 40 -7.09 -5.72 -9.11
CA GLY A 40 -8.05 -6.00 -8.03
C GLY A 40 -9.51 -6.11 -8.47
N VAL A 41 -9.76 -6.28 -9.78
CA VAL A 41 -11.12 -6.48 -10.34
C VAL A 41 -11.77 -7.71 -9.70
N GLY A 42 -12.95 -7.52 -9.11
CA GLY A 42 -13.70 -8.58 -8.42
C GLY A 42 -13.15 -8.95 -7.03
N ILE A 43 -12.03 -8.36 -6.61
CA ILE A 43 -11.39 -8.62 -5.32
C ILE A 43 -11.61 -7.43 -4.36
N ILE A 44 -11.48 -6.20 -4.86
CA ILE A 44 -11.73 -4.99 -4.08
C ILE A 44 -13.26 -4.83 -3.91
N PRO A 45 -13.77 -4.77 -2.67
CA PRO A 45 -15.19 -4.63 -2.43
C PRO A 45 -15.66 -3.22 -2.81
N ARG A 46 -16.78 -3.15 -3.53
CA ARG A 46 -17.39 -1.92 -4.10
C ARG A 46 -16.49 -1.22 -5.14
N TYR A 47 -17.11 -0.62 -6.15
CA TYR A 47 -16.39 -0.01 -7.28
C TYR A 47 -15.85 1.41 -7.00
N VAL A 48 -15.99 1.91 -5.77
CA VAL A 48 -15.56 3.28 -5.41
C VAL A 48 -14.38 3.19 -4.45
N VAL A 49 -13.25 3.74 -4.89
CA VAL A 49 -12.02 3.89 -4.12
C VAL A 49 -11.81 5.38 -3.84
N PRO A 50 -12.27 5.90 -2.69
CA PRO A 50 -12.17 7.33 -2.38
C PRO A 50 -10.74 7.79 -2.11
N THR A 51 -9.86 6.90 -1.65
CA THR A 51 -8.48 7.23 -1.35
C THR A 51 -7.59 5.97 -1.36
N VAL A 52 -6.31 6.17 -1.64
CA VAL A 52 -5.27 5.16 -1.50
C VAL A 52 -4.08 5.78 -0.76
N ALA A 53 -3.37 4.96 0.02
CA ALA A 53 -2.13 5.37 0.69
C ALA A 53 -1.09 4.25 0.56
N GLN A 54 0.19 4.60 0.55
CA GLN A 54 1.27 3.63 0.69
C GLN A 54 1.93 3.83 2.05
N ASP A 55 2.14 2.75 2.80
CA ASP A 55 2.89 2.83 4.05
C ASP A 55 4.40 2.69 3.81
N ARG A 56 5.19 2.85 4.88
CA ARG A 56 6.66 2.74 4.83
C ARG A 56 7.18 1.33 4.57
N ALA A 57 6.36 0.31 4.77
CA ALA A 57 6.70 -1.07 4.44
C ALA A 57 6.42 -1.38 2.96
N GLY A 58 5.81 -0.44 2.23
CA GLY A 58 5.48 -0.57 0.82
C GLY A 58 4.11 -1.16 0.54
N PHE A 59 3.30 -1.47 1.57
CA PHE A 59 1.94 -1.94 1.36
C PHE A 59 1.06 -0.81 0.83
N MET A 60 0.22 -1.16 -0.15
CA MET A 60 -0.82 -0.28 -0.64
C MET A 60 -2.09 -0.48 0.18
N TRP A 61 -2.67 0.62 0.64
CA TRP A 61 -3.90 0.67 1.41
C TRP A 61 -4.98 1.31 0.56
N ILE A 62 -6.07 0.58 0.37
CA ILE A 62 -7.15 0.92 -0.55
C ILE A 62 -8.42 1.07 0.28
N ALA A 63 -8.86 2.32 0.44
CA ALA A 63 -10.15 2.59 1.07
C ALA A 63 -11.27 2.21 0.11
N THR A 64 -12.37 1.70 0.64
CA THR A 64 -13.57 1.40 -0.14
C THR A 64 -14.82 1.89 0.57
N GLY A 65 -15.97 1.77 -0.10
CA GLY A 65 -17.28 1.97 0.52
C GLY A 65 -17.69 0.87 1.50
N ASP A 66 -16.87 -0.17 1.66
CA ASP A 66 -17.14 -1.36 2.46
C ASP A 66 -15.87 -1.85 3.18
N GLY A 67 -15.08 -0.90 3.71
CA GLY A 67 -13.91 -1.16 4.52
C GLY A 67 -12.58 -0.81 3.86
N LEU A 68 -11.53 -1.53 4.29
CA LEU A 68 -10.14 -1.28 3.93
C LEU A 68 -9.51 -2.55 3.37
N VAL A 69 -8.74 -2.41 2.29
CA VAL A 69 -7.97 -3.51 1.71
C VAL A 69 -6.49 -3.15 1.72
N ARG A 70 -5.66 -4.07 2.22
CA ARG A 70 -4.20 -4.02 2.11
C ARG A 70 -3.76 -4.84 0.91
N PHE A 71 -2.85 -4.32 0.10
CA PHE A 71 -2.25 -5.00 -1.04
C PHE A 71 -0.73 -5.00 -0.92
N ASP A 72 -0.13 -6.19 -1.02
CA ASP A 72 1.33 -6.39 -0.86
C ASP A 72 2.10 -6.49 -2.17
N GLY A 73 1.46 -6.19 -3.30
CA GLY A 73 2.00 -6.42 -4.65
C GLY A 73 1.59 -7.76 -5.25
N TYR A 74 1.10 -8.70 -4.44
CA TYR A 74 0.70 -10.05 -4.87
C TYR A 74 -0.71 -10.42 -4.40
N ARG A 75 -1.11 -10.01 -3.19
CA ARG A 75 -2.33 -10.44 -2.51
C ARG A 75 -3.07 -9.25 -1.91
N PHE A 76 -4.38 -9.29 -2.06
CA PHE A 76 -5.31 -8.38 -1.39
C PHE A 76 -5.81 -9.02 -0.09
N ARG A 77 -5.81 -8.26 0.99
CA ARG A 77 -6.32 -8.70 2.30
C ARG A 77 -7.23 -7.62 2.87
N ALA A 78 -8.52 -7.94 2.98
CA ALA A 78 -9.47 -7.12 3.70
C ALA A 78 -9.05 -6.98 5.17
N GLN A 79 -9.20 -5.79 5.71
CA GLN A 79 -8.85 -5.47 7.09
C GLN A 79 -10.13 -5.33 7.90
N GLU A 80 -10.11 -5.94 9.07
CA GLU A 80 -11.27 -6.07 9.93
C GLU A 80 -10.93 -5.52 11.32
N ARG A 81 -11.93 -4.97 12.00
CA ARG A 81 -11.84 -4.73 13.43
C ARG A 81 -12.14 -6.01 14.18
N ASP A 82 -11.60 -6.13 15.40
CA ASP A 82 -11.98 -7.23 16.26
C ASP A 82 -13.41 -7.08 16.74
N SER A 83 -14.22 -8.08 16.42
CA SER A 83 -15.58 -8.18 16.93
C SER A 83 -15.97 -9.66 17.04
N PRO A 84 -16.64 -10.04 18.14
CA PRO A 84 -17.22 -11.39 18.27
C PRO A 84 -18.38 -11.60 17.29
N HIS A 85 -18.96 -10.53 16.74
CA HIS A 85 -20.01 -10.58 15.73
C HIS A 85 -19.40 -10.32 14.34
N PRO A 86 -19.35 -11.31 13.44
CA PRO A 86 -18.74 -11.16 12.11
C PRO A 86 -19.28 -9.97 11.30
N GLY A 87 -20.59 -9.73 11.36
CA GLY A 87 -21.23 -8.60 10.66
C GLY A 87 -20.82 -7.20 11.18
N LYS A 88 -20.09 -7.11 12.29
CA LYS A 88 -19.57 -5.86 12.85
C LYS A 88 -18.05 -5.70 12.69
N ARG A 89 -17.39 -6.61 11.95
CA ARG A 89 -15.95 -6.55 11.70
C ARG A 89 -15.56 -5.58 10.60
N ASN A 90 -16.51 -5.27 9.72
CA ASN A 90 -16.32 -4.30 8.65
C ASN A 90 -16.01 -2.90 9.21
N LEU A 91 -15.16 -2.14 8.51
CA LEU A 91 -14.76 -0.79 8.92
C LEU A 91 -15.70 0.31 8.39
N GLY A 92 -16.73 -0.06 7.63
CA GLY A 92 -17.69 0.83 7.00
C GLY A 92 -17.10 1.58 5.82
N TRP A 93 -17.79 2.65 5.43
CA TRP A 93 -17.30 3.52 4.37
C TRP A 93 -16.08 4.32 4.86
N ILE A 94 -14.94 4.17 4.19
CA ILE A 94 -13.71 4.90 4.52
C ILE A 94 -13.58 6.13 3.62
N ARG A 95 -13.26 7.29 4.20
CA ARG A 95 -13.16 8.56 3.48
C ARG A 95 -11.72 8.96 3.19
N VAL A 96 -10.83 8.76 4.15
CA VAL A 96 -9.47 9.28 4.13
C VAL A 96 -8.53 8.30 4.81
N LEU A 97 -7.31 8.20 4.28
CA LEU A 97 -6.21 7.42 4.84
C LEU A 97 -5.00 8.34 5.01
N LEU A 98 -4.25 8.13 6.08
CA LEU A 98 -2.97 8.79 6.32
C LEU A 98 -1.98 7.77 6.87
N ALA A 99 -0.96 7.44 6.08
CA ALA A 99 0.19 6.67 6.55
C ALA A 99 1.08 7.59 7.40
N GLY A 100 1.05 7.39 8.71
CA GLY A 100 1.78 8.21 9.67
C GLY A 100 3.29 7.93 9.64
N ARG A 101 4.09 8.92 10.06
CA ARG A 101 5.54 8.75 10.21
C ARG A 101 5.94 7.77 11.32
N ASP A 102 5.02 7.36 12.18
CA ASP A 102 5.20 6.31 13.17
C ASP A 102 4.94 4.89 12.61
N GLY A 103 4.57 4.78 11.33
CA GLY A 103 4.23 3.52 10.68
C GLY A 103 2.78 3.07 10.88
N ARG A 104 1.99 3.78 11.70
CA ARG A 104 0.56 3.50 11.85
C ARG A 104 -0.20 4.06 10.65
N LEU A 105 -1.33 3.44 10.34
CA LEU A 105 -2.26 3.96 9.36
C LEU A 105 -3.47 4.55 10.08
N TRP A 106 -3.66 5.85 9.91
CA TRP A 106 -4.83 6.57 10.38
C TRP A 106 -5.93 6.51 9.33
N ILE A 107 -7.15 6.22 9.76
CA ILE A 107 -8.28 5.88 8.91
C ILE A 107 -9.47 6.74 9.34
N GLY A 108 -9.88 7.68 8.48
CA GLY A 108 -11.11 8.43 8.69
C GLY A 108 -12.30 7.68 8.11
N THR A 109 -13.24 7.28 8.96
CA THR A 109 -14.46 6.59 8.54
C THR A 109 -15.63 7.57 8.40
N GLU A 110 -16.67 7.17 7.67
CA GLU A 110 -17.87 7.99 7.48
C GLU A 110 -18.67 8.15 8.78
N TRP A 111 -18.78 7.07 9.57
CA TRP A 111 -19.71 6.97 10.69
C TRP A 111 -19.10 6.53 12.01
N ASP A 112 -17.92 5.91 12.03
CA ASP A 112 -17.30 5.39 13.26
C ASP A 112 -16.09 6.23 13.71
N ASP A 113 -16.00 7.48 13.24
CA ASP A 113 -14.94 8.43 13.57
C ASP A 113 -13.55 7.96 13.10
N LEU A 114 -12.51 8.17 13.91
CA LEU A 114 -11.11 7.88 13.60
C LEU A 114 -10.74 6.46 14.01
N ALA A 115 -10.24 5.66 13.07
CA ALA A 115 -9.63 4.38 13.32
C ALA A 115 -8.11 4.41 13.08
N VAL A 116 -7.39 3.50 13.74
CA VAL A 116 -5.95 3.35 13.61
C VAL A 116 -5.61 1.88 13.45
N TYR A 117 -4.90 1.56 12.37
CA TYR A 117 -4.24 0.27 12.20
C TYR A 117 -2.82 0.33 12.74
N ASP A 118 -2.50 -0.59 13.63
CA ASP A 118 -1.17 -0.81 14.19
C ASP A 118 -0.48 -1.96 13.44
N PRO A 119 0.63 -1.71 12.71
CA PRO A 119 1.33 -2.75 11.96
C PRO A 119 2.03 -3.79 12.86
N VAL A 120 2.31 -3.47 14.14
CA VAL A 120 2.99 -4.39 15.05
C VAL A 120 2.02 -5.48 15.52
N SER A 121 0.80 -5.08 15.90
CA SER A 121 -0.24 -6.01 16.34
C SER A 121 -1.12 -6.52 15.19
N GLU A 122 -1.06 -5.91 14.01
CA GLU A 122 -2.00 -6.07 12.90
C GLU A 122 -3.47 -5.85 13.28
N ARG A 123 -3.74 -4.94 14.23
CA ARG A 123 -5.10 -4.68 14.75
C ARG A 123 -5.59 -3.28 14.41
N VAL A 124 -6.90 -3.16 14.24
CA VAL A 124 -7.60 -1.88 14.09
C VAL A 124 -8.27 -1.51 15.42
N SER A 125 -8.00 -0.30 15.88
CA SER A 125 -8.63 0.33 17.04
C SER A 125 -9.36 1.61 16.65
N PHE A 126 -10.33 2.04 17.46
CA PHE A 126 -11.17 3.20 17.19
C PHE A 126 -11.03 4.24 18.30
N HIS A 127 -10.90 5.49 17.91
CA HIS A 127 -10.98 6.66 18.77
C HIS A 127 -12.31 7.36 18.45
N ARG A 128 -13.29 7.24 19.36
CA ARG A 128 -14.50 8.06 19.29
C ARG A 128 -14.21 9.38 19.99
N GLY A 129 -14.52 10.49 19.34
CA GLY A 129 -14.64 11.77 19.99
C GLY A 129 -15.65 11.72 21.12
N ASP A 130 -15.43 12.51 22.16
CA ASP A 130 -16.38 12.67 23.24
C ASP A 130 -17.71 13.14 22.66
N ASP A 131 -18.72 12.27 22.73
CA ASP A 131 -20.08 12.60 22.38
C ASP A 131 -20.60 13.52 23.49
N ASP A 132 -20.54 14.84 23.28
CA ASP A 132 -21.04 15.90 24.19
C ASP A 132 -22.58 15.84 24.40
N GLY A 133 -23.19 14.66 24.27
CA GLY A 133 -24.63 14.42 24.42
C GLY A 133 -25.46 14.96 23.25
N LYS A 134 -24.82 15.41 22.16
CA LYS A 134 -25.51 15.79 20.92
C LYS A 134 -25.57 14.60 19.98
N ALA A 135 -26.31 13.58 20.40
CA ALA A 135 -26.71 12.46 19.56
C ALA A 135 -27.38 13.01 18.29
N GLY A 136 -26.64 13.01 17.17
CA GLY A 136 -27.20 13.52 15.92
C GLY A 136 -26.31 13.33 14.71
N VAL A 137 -25.01 13.61 14.81
CA VAL A 137 -24.09 13.46 13.68
C VAL A 137 -22.69 13.15 14.22
N LEU A 138 -22.23 11.90 14.08
CA LEU A 138 -20.81 11.62 14.28
C LEU A 138 -20.03 12.39 13.21
N PRO A 139 -19.00 13.17 13.58
CA PRO A 139 -18.32 14.04 12.63
C PRO A 139 -17.64 13.19 11.54
N THR A 140 -18.07 13.36 10.29
CA THR A 140 -17.40 12.72 9.16
C THR A 140 -16.00 13.30 9.02
N ILE A 141 -14.99 12.44 9.07
CA ILE A 141 -13.60 12.84 8.83
C ILE A 141 -13.39 12.99 7.32
N ARG A 142 -13.06 14.21 6.88
CA ARG A 142 -12.85 14.54 5.46
C ARG A 142 -11.38 14.70 5.09
N ALA A 143 -10.52 14.96 6.05
CA ALA A 143 -9.10 15.12 5.85
C ALA A 143 -8.35 14.73 7.13
N LEU A 144 -7.14 14.21 6.96
CA LEU A 144 -6.18 13.96 8.00
C LEU A 144 -4.85 14.54 7.55
N VAL A 145 -4.15 15.19 8.46
CA VAL A 145 -2.83 15.75 8.23
C VAL A 145 -1.98 15.49 9.46
N GLU A 146 -0.74 15.07 9.24
CA GLU A 146 0.22 14.94 10.32
C GLU A 146 0.88 16.29 10.57
N ASP A 147 0.82 16.80 11.79
CA ASP A 147 1.53 18.01 12.18
C ASP A 147 3.05 17.77 12.18
N ALA A 148 3.84 18.76 11.74
CA ALA A 148 5.29 18.71 11.71
C ALA A 148 5.94 18.90 13.10
N ALA A 149 5.15 19.18 14.14
CA ALA A 149 5.66 19.61 15.43
C ALA A 149 6.64 18.62 16.08
N ARG A 150 7.92 19.01 16.06
CA ARG A 150 8.79 18.80 17.21
C ARG A 150 8.16 19.55 18.37
N HIS A 151 7.50 18.85 19.28
CA HIS A 151 7.33 19.42 20.62
C HIS A 151 8.72 19.38 21.29
N LEU A 152 9.52 20.41 21.01
CA LEU A 152 10.51 20.88 21.96
C LEU A 152 9.75 21.75 22.96
N ASP A 153 10.01 21.47 24.23
CA ASP A 153 9.63 22.23 25.43
C ASP A 153 8.15 22.09 25.86
N ARG A 154 7.81 21.85 27.12
CA ARG A 154 8.52 21.96 28.41
C ARG A 154 7.85 21.06 29.46
#